data_AF-A0A4R5BFQ0-F1
#
_entry.id   AF-A0A4R5BFQ0-F1
#
_cell.length_a   1.000
_cell.length_b   1.000
_cell.length_c   1.000
_cell.angle_alpha   90.00
_cell.angle_beta   90.00
_cell.angle_gamma   90.00
#
_symmetry.space_group_name_H-M   'P 1'
#
loop_
_entity.id
_entity.type
_entity.pdbx_description
1 polymer ?
#
loop_
_entity_poly.entity_id
_entity_poly.type
_entity_poly.pdbx_seq_one_letter_code
_entity_poly.pdbx_strand_id
1 'polypeptide(L)'
;MGDSESFVIVGAGMAGAKGAEALRDQGFDGRITLLGDEAHRPYERPPLSKEYLMGSAEFDAAYVHPETWYADNRVDLRLNTSARHIDRSLRQVEVADGTRLEFDKLMLATGAHPRSL
;
A
#
# COMPACT_ATOMS: atom_id res chain seq x y z
N MET A 1 -25.74 7.72 11.26
CA MET A 1 -24.69 6.70 11.08
C MET A 1 -23.74 7.28 10.06
N GLY A 2 -22.63 7.88 10.52
CA GLY A 2 -21.74 8.60 9.62
C GLY A 2 -21.09 7.64 8.64
N ASP A 3 -21.09 7.99 7.36
CA ASP A 3 -20.27 7.30 6.36
C ASP A 3 -18.84 7.25 6.88
N SER A 4 -18.32 6.04 7.10
CA SER A 4 -16.95 5.88 7.57
C SER A 4 -16.00 6.40 6.49
N GLU A 5 -15.24 7.45 6.80
CA GLU A 5 -14.31 8.11 5.89
C GLU A 5 -13.39 7.10 5.18
N SER A 6 -13.16 7.30 3.89
CA SER A 6 -12.39 6.38 3.05
C SER A 6 -11.02 6.96 2.68
N PHE A 7 -9.97 6.17 2.93
CA PHE A 7 -8.59 6.55 2.64
C PHE A 7 -7.97 5.53 1.68
N VAL A 8 -7.60 5.98 0.48
CA VAL A 8 -6.86 5.15 -0.49
C VAL A 8 -5.38 5.52 -0.47
N ILE A 9 -4.52 4.52 -0.36
CA ILE A 9 -3.06 4.66 -0.43
C ILE A 9 -2.59 3.93 -1.69
N VAL A 10 -1.99 4.67 -2.63
CA VAL A 10 -1.45 4.12 -3.87
C VAL A 10 0.04 3.87 -3.71
N GLY A 11 0.43 2.59 -3.61
CA GLY A 11 1.81 2.14 -3.48
C GLY A 11 2.04 1.37 -2.18
N ALA A 12 2.10 0.04 -2.27
CA ALA A 12 2.35 -0.88 -1.16
C ALA A 12 3.85 -1.08 -0.86
N GLY A 13 4.63 0.01 -0.90
CA GLY A 13 6.02 0.02 -0.42
C GLY A 13 6.11 0.43 1.05
N MET A 14 7.33 0.69 1.52
CA MET A 14 7.61 1.13 2.90
C MET A 14 6.78 2.35 3.31
N ALA A 15 6.70 3.37 2.44
CA ALA A 15 5.92 4.57 2.68
C ALA A 15 4.40 4.30 2.82
N GLY A 16 3.85 3.41 2.00
CA GLY A 16 2.42 3.07 2.06
C GLY A 16 2.06 2.26 3.30
N ALA A 17 2.89 1.27 3.66
CA ALA A 17 2.71 0.49 4.89
C ALA A 17 2.76 1.36 6.15
N LYS A 18 3.82 2.19 6.29
CA LYS A 18 3.94 3.11 7.41
C LYS A 18 2.86 4.19 7.42
N GLY A 19 2.37 4.61 6.26
CA GLY A 19 1.21 5.49 6.15
C GLY A 19 -0.06 4.84 6.73
N ALA A 20 -0.33 3.57 6.38
CA ALA A 20 -1.46 2.83 6.92
C ALA A 20 -1.34 2.59 8.43
N GLU A 21 -0.14 2.24 8.92
CA GLU A 21 0.17 2.10 10.35
C GLU A 21 -0.08 3.42 11.09
N ALA A 22 0.49 4.53 10.61
CA ALA A 22 0.32 5.83 11.24
C ALA A 22 -1.16 6.27 11.28
N LEU A 23 -1.95 6.00 10.23
CA LEU A 23 -3.39 6.29 10.27
C LEU A 23 -4.08 5.55 11.41
N ARG A 24 -3.77 4.27 11.60
CA ARG A 24 -4.36 3.46 12.68
C ARG A 24 -3.87 3.88 14.06
N ASP A 25 -2.58 4.14 14.20
CA ASP A 25 -1.99 4.62 15.46
C ASP A 25 -2.55 5.98 15.91
N GLN A 26 -2.91 6.84 14.95
CA GLN A 26 -3.52 8.15 15.22
C GLN A 26 -5.06 8.07 15.35
N GLY A 27 -5.63 6.87 15.39
CA GLY A 27 -7.05 6.66 15.66
C GLY A 27 -7.97 6.84 14.46
N PHE A 28 -7.47 6.87 13.22
CA PHE A 28 -8.33 6.81 12.05
C PHE A 28 -9.09 5.48 12.07
N ASP A 29 -10.42 5.54 12.12
CA ASP A 29 -11.31 4.39 12.25
C ASP A 29 -12.03 4.02 10.94
N GLY A 30 -11.89 4.88 9.93
CA GLY A 30 -12.43 4.72 8.58
C GLY A 30 -11.82 3.58 7.76
N ARG A 31 -12.27 3.43 6.52
CA ARG A 31 -11.78 2.40 5.60
C ARG A 31 -10.41 2.81 5.06
N ILE A 32 -9.41 1.92 5.16
CA ILE A 32 -8.11 2.09 4.49
C ILE A 32 -7.99 1.04 3.40
N THR A 33 -7.71 1.47 2.17
CA THR A 33 -7.34 0.57 1.07
C THR A 33 -5.90 0.86 0.65
N LEU A 34 -5.03 -0.15 0.71
CA LEU A 34 -3.62 -0.06 0.31
C LEU A 34 -3.42 -0.84 -0.98
N LEU A 35 -3.08 -0.13 -2.06
CA LEU A 35 -2.88 -0.71 -3.39
C LEU A 35 -1.40 -0.99 -3.66
N GLY A 36 -1.08 -2.22 -4.02
CA GLY A 36 0.24 -2.66 -4.46
C GLY A 36 0.19 -3.24 -5.86
N ASP A 37 1.07 -2.79 -6.74
CA ASP A 37 1.25 -3.35 -8.08
C ASP A 37 2.06 -4.66 -8.07
N GLU A 38 2.86 -4.91 -7.05
CA GLU A 38 3.58 -6.16 -6.82
C GLU A 38 2.70 -7.26 -6.18
N ALA A 39 3.11 -8.52 -6.33
CA ALA A 39 2.45 -9.68 -5.73
C ALA A 39 2.80 -9.89 -4.24
N HIS A 40 3.75 -9.12 -3.72
CA HIS A 40 4.23 -9.23 -2.34
C HIS A 40 3.64 -8.12 -1.47
N ARG A 41 3.28 -8.47 -0.23
CA ARG A 41 2.95 -7.49 0.80
C ARG A 41 4.15 -6.56 1.06
N PRO A 42 3.94 -5.33 1.57
CA PRO A 42 5.00 -4.36 1.78
C PRO A 42 6.25 -4.91 2.46
N TYR A 43 7.40 -4.66 1.85
CA TYR A 43 8.71 -5.08 2.35
C TYR A 43 9.75 -3.96 2.17
N GLU A 44 10.84 -4.05 2.93
CA GLU A 44 12.00 -3.18 2.84
C GLU A 44 12.86 -3.57 1.63
N ARG A 45 13.13 -2.59 0.76
CA ARG A 45 14.02 -2.77 -0.38
C ARG A 45 15.53 -2.83 -0.04
N PRO A 46 16.05 -2.13 1.00
CA PRO A 46 17.50 -2.12 1.29
C PRO A 46 18.17 -3.48 1.56
N PRO A 47 17.52 -4.48 2.20
CA PRO A 47 18.09 -5.83 2.35
C PRO A 47 18.27 -6.57 1.02
N LEU A 48 17.49 -6.23 -0.01
CA LEU A 48 17.52 -6.94 -1.31
C LEU A 48 18.82 -6.76 -2.09
N SER A 49 19.63 -5.75 -1.77
CA SER A 49 20.96 -5.56 -2.34
C SER A 49 22.09 -5.91 -1.36
N LYS A 50 21.75 -6.44 -0.18
CA LYS A 50 22.68 -6.75 0.90
C LYS A 50 22.41 -8.14 1.46
N GLU A 51 21.84 -8.24 2.67
CA GLU A 51 21.76 -9.48 3.45
C GLU A 51 21.01 -10.58 2.69
N TYR A 52 19.91 -10.23 2.01
CA TYR A 52 19.16 -11.19 1.19
C TYR A 52 19.97 -11.64 -0.04
N LEU A 53 20.59 -10.70 -0.75
CA LEU A 53 21.42 -11.02 -1.92
C LEU A 53 22.66 -11.85 -1.57
N MET A 54 23.21 -11.65 -0.37
CA MET A 54 24.34 -12.40 0.17
C MET A 54 23.93 -13.76 0.77
N GLY A 55 22.63 -14.08 0.81
CA GLY A 55 22.10 -15.33 1.37
C GLY A 55 22.21 -15.43 2.89
N SER A 56 22.39 -14.31 3.59
CA SER A 56 22.52 -14.26 5.05
C SER A 56 21.22 -13.91 5.77
N ALA A 57 20.14 -13.66 5.03
CA ALA A 57 18.80 -13.41 5.56
C ALA A 57 17.71 -13.97 4.62
N GLU A 58 16.63 -14.47 5.20
CA GLU A 58 15.43 -14.89 4.48
C GLU A 58 14.60 -13.67 4.04
N PHE A 59 13.87 -13.80 2.93
CA PHE A 59 13.01 -12.72 2.41
C PHE A 59 11.95 -12.27 3.44
N ASP A 60 11.48 -13.19 4.28
CA ASP A 60 10.48 -12.92 5.31
C ASP A 60 10.91 -11.83 6.31
N ALA A 61 12.23 -11.68 6.54
CA ALA A 61 12.78 -10.64 7.41
C ALA A 61 12.64 -9.23 6.81
N ALA A 62 12.37 -9.11 5.50
CA ALA A 62 12.19 -7.82 4.84
C ALA A 62 10.75 -7.30 4.96
N TYR A 63 9.75 -8.11 5.34
CA TYR A 63 8.38 -7.62 5.42
C TYR A 63 8.20 -6.53 6.49
N VAL A 64 7.53 -5.44 6.13
CA VAL A 64 7.30 -4.30 7.05
C VAL A 64 6.37 -4.70 8.19
N HIS A 65 5.36 -5.51 7.89
CA HIS A 65 4.40 -6.06 8.86
C HIS A 65 4.15 -7.54 8.58
N PRO A 66 3.81 -8.34 9.62
CA PRO A 66 3.33 -9.69 9.41
C PRO A 66 2.01 -9.68 8.63
N GLU A 67 1.69 -10.78 7.95
CA GLU A 67 0.51 -10.88 7.08
C GLU A 67 -0.80 -10.53 7.80
N THR A 68 -0.96 -11.01 9.04
CA THR A 68 -2.18 -10.80 9.83
C THR A 68 -2.41 -9.34 10.20
N TRP A 69 -1.35 -8.53 10.28
CA TRP A 69 -1.43 -7.13 10.71
C TRP A 69 -2.43 -6.33 9.88
N TYR A 70 -2.49 -6.56 8.56
CA TYR A 70 -3.41 -5.84 7.68
C TYR A 70 -4.87 -6.17 8.00
N ALA A 71 -5.21 -7.44 8.19
CA ALA A 71 -6.55 -7.85 8.57
C ALA A 71 -6.91 -7.38 10.00
N ASP A 72 -5.99 -7.57 10.96
CA ASP A 72 -6.16 -7.17 12.36
C ASP A 72 -6.39 -5.65 12.50
N ASN A 73 -5.76 -4.86 11.62
CA ASN A 73 -5.89 -3.40 11.57
C ASN A 73 -6.92 -2.91 10.54
N ARG A 74 -7.78 -3.79 9.98
CA ARG A 74 -8.82 -3.41 9.00
C ARG A 74 -8.27 -2.61 7.81
N VAL A 75 -7.12 -3.01 7.28
CA VAL A 75 -6.50 -2.47 6.07
C VAL A 75 -6.80 -3.43 4.91
N ASP A 76 -7.54 -2.96 3.91
CA ASP A 76 -7.80 -3.69 2.67
C ASP A 76 -6.55 -3.63 1.78
N LEU A 77 -5.63 -4.59 1.96
CA LEU A 77 -4.42 -4.74 1.16
C LEU A 77 -4.75 -5.44 -0.16
N ARG A 78 -4.62 -4.72 -1.28
CA ARG A 78 -4.83 -5.25 -2.63
C ARG A 78 -3.52 -5.34 -3.40
N LEU A 79 -3.01 -6.56 -3.52
CA LEU A 79 -1.81 -6.89 -4.28
C LEU A 79 -2.15 -7.10 -5.76
N ASN A 80 -1.15 -7.07 -6.64
CA ASN A 80 -1.34 -7.14 -8.10
C ASN A 80 -2.38 -6.13 -8.64
N THR A 81 -2.54 -5.00 -7.96
CA THR A 81 -3.59 -4.00 -8.22
C THR A 81 -2.95 -2.64 -8.47
N SER A 82 -2.57 -2.38 -9.72
CA SER A 82 -2.02 -1.08 -10.12
C SER A 82 -3.13 -0.03 -10.27
N ALA A 83 -2.99 1.12 -9.61
CA ALA A 83 -3.78 2.30 -9.93
C ALA A 83 -3.38 2.86 -11.31
N ARG A 84 -4.38 3.22 -12.13
CA ARG A 84 -4.19 3.69 -13.51
C ARG A 84 -4.64 5.13 -13.72
N HIS A 85 -5.70 5.54 -13.04
CA HIS A 85 -6.25 6.88 -13.19
C HIS A 85 -6.80 7.41 -11.86
N ILE A 86 -6.72 8.72 -11.66
CA ILE A 86 -7.32 9.41 -10.51
C ILE A 86 -8.29 10.44 -11.07
N ASP A 87 -9.59 10.19 -10.88
CA ASP A 87 -10.63 11.18 -11.15
C ASP A 87 -10.86 12.01 -9.89
N ARG A 88 -10.37 13.25 -9.89
CA ARG A 88 -10.52 14.17 -8.75
C ARG A 88 -11.92 14.75 -8.61
N SER A 89 -12.69 14.79 -9.71
CA SER A 89 -14.05 15.33 -9.70
C SER A 89 -15.01 14.34 -9.04
N LEU A 90 -14.84 13.05 -9.32
CA LEU A 90 -15.59 11.95 -8.71
C LEU A 90 -14.94 11.41 -7.43
N ARG A 91 -13.70 11.84 -7.12
CA ARG A 91 -12.88 11.32 -6.01
C ARG A 91 -12.72 9.80 -6.07
N GLN A 92 -12.29 9.31 -7.22
CA GLN A 92 -12.12 7.89 -7.51
C GLN A 92 -10.73 7.56 -8.04
N VAL A 93 -10.19 6.40 -7.63
CA VAL A 93 -9.03 5.76 -8.25
C VAL A 93 -9.52 4.61 -9.11
N GLU A 94 -9.21 4.63 -10.40
CA GLU A 94 -9.41 3.50 -11.30
C GLU A 94 -8.18 2.59 -11.26
N VAL A 95 -8.38 1.30 -11.05
CA VAL A 95 -7.32 0.29 -11.03
C VAL A 95 -7.29 -0.52 -12.33
N ALA A 96 -6.26 -1.33 -12.53
CA ALA A 96 -5.95 -2.00 -13.79
C ALA A 96 -7.07 -2.91 -14.36
N ASP A 97 -7.96 -3.42 -13.51
CA ASP A 97 -9.10 -4.24 -13.93
C ASP A 97 -10.36 -3.41 -14.27
N GLY A 98 -10.27 -2.07 -14.22
CA GLY A 98 -11.37 -1.15 -14.46
C GLY A 98 -12.23 -0.84 -13.23
N THR A 99 -11.98 -1.49 -12.08
CA THR A 99 -12.65 -1.19 -10.82
C THR A 99 -12.34 0.23 -10.38
N ARG A 100 -13.34 0.91 -9.80
CA ARG A 100 -13.21 2.26 -9.24
C ARG A 100 -13.36 2.23 -7.73
N LEU A 101 -12.40 2.87 -7.06
CA LEU A 101 -12.34 2.97 -5.61
C LEU A 101 -12.57 4.42 -5.20
N GLU A 102 -13.66 4.67 -4.49
CA GLU A 102 -13.95 5.98 -3.92
C GLU A 102 -13.00 6.30 -2.76
N PHE A 103 -12.67 7.58 -2.61
CA PHE A 103 -11.85 8.06 -1.51
C PHE A 103 -12.31 9.43 -1.03
N ASP A 104 -12.18 9.68 0.27
CA ASP A 104 -12.22 11.02 0.85
C ASP A 104 -10.81 11.62 0.94
N LYS A 105 -9.82 10.75 1.17
CA LYS A 105 -8.39 11.09 1.22
C LYS A 105 -7.58 10.13 0.36
N LEU A 106 -6.59 10.67 -0.33
CA LEU A 106 -5.69 9.91 -1.20
C LEU A 106 -4.24 10.20 -0.83
N MET A 107 -3.44 9.15 -0.64
CA MET A 107 -1.99 9.24 -0.47
C MET A 107 -1.28 8.57 -1.65
N LEU A 108 -0.33 9.29 -2.25
CA LEU A 108 0.51 8.77 -3.32
C LEU A 108 1.87 8.36 -2.73
N ALA A 109 2.11 7.05 -2.71
CA ALA A 109 3.31 6.40 -2.17
C ALA A 109 3.95 5.48 -3.22
N THR A 110 3.87 5.85 -4.51
CA THR A 110 4.26 5.03 -5.67
C THR A 110 5.76 4.78 -5.82
N GLY A 111 6.59 5.44 -5.00
CA GLY A 111 8.05 5.31 -5.10
C GLY A 111 8.57 5.81 -6.45
N ALA A 112 9.55 5.10 -7.00
CA ALA A 112 10.18 5.41 -8.27
C ALA A 112 10.53 4.12 -9.03
N HIS A 113 10.67 4.23 -10.35
CA HIS A 113 11.18 3.16 -11.20
C HIS A 113 12.59 3.49 -11.69
N PRO A 114 13.48 2.49 -11.86
CA PRO A 114 14.78 2.68 -12.48
C PRO A 114 14.62 3.30 -13.87
N ARG A 115 15.55 4.20 -14.23
CA ARG A 115 15.60 4.79 -15.57
C ARG A 115 16.10 3.74 -16.56
N SER A 116 15.34 3.52 -17.64
CA SER A 116 15.85 2.81 -18.82
C SER A 116 16.87 3.72 -19.54
N LEU A 117 18.08 3.21 -19.73
CA LEU A 117 19.19 3.89 -20.41
C LEU A 117 19.31 3.44 -21.86
#